data_AF-A0A9D9CNK9-F1
#
_entry.id   AF-A0A9D9CNK9-F1
#
_cell.length_a   1.000
_cell.length_b   1.000
_cell.length_c   1.000
_cell.angle_alpha   90.00
_cell.angle_beta   90.00
_cell.angle_gamma   90.00
#
_symmetry.space_group_name_H-M   'P 1'
#
loop_
_entity.id
_entity.type
_entity.pdbx_description
1 polymer ?
#
loop_
_entity_poly.entity_id
_entity_poly.type
_entity_poly.pdbx_seq_one_letter_code
_entity_poly.pdbx_strand_id
1 'polypeptide(L)' 'QWYKYMPIYPENWINCHNEDLKIRGENLYDVRAIPSLYLLDREKRVILKDAPVNIQMEQLHRL' A
#
# COMPACT_ATOMS: atom_id res chain seq x y z
N GLN A 1 13.64 -6.55 -12.12
CA GLN A 1 12.56 -7.57 -12.11
C GLN A 1 11.16 -6.94 -12.08
N TRP A 2 10.94 -5.84 -11.36
CA TRP A 2 9.64 -5.15 -11.30
C TRP A 2 9.00 -4.85 -12.67
N TYR A 3 9.75 -4.31 -13.63
CA TYR A 3 9.27 -4.02 -15.00
C TYR A 3 8.62 -5.22 -15.71
N LYS A 4 9.03 -6.45 -15.39
CA LYS A 4 8.44 -7.67 -15.96
C LYS A 4 7.05 -7.96 -15.41
N TYR A 5 6.78 -7.61 -14.14
CA TYR A 5 5.51 -7.87 -13.46
C TYR A 5 4.58 -6.67 -13.48
N MET A 6 5.08 -5.45 -13.70
CA MET A 6 4.27 -4.23 -13.78
C MET A 6 2.99 -4.37 -14.62
N PRO A 7 2.99 -5.04 -15.80
CA PRO A 7 1.79 -5.15 -16.63
C PRO A 7 0.66 -6.02 -16.05
N ILE A 8 0.89 -6.79 -14.98
CA ILE A 8 -0.17 -7.64 -14.38
C ILE A 8 -1.12 -6.87 -13.47
N TYR A 9 -0.74 -5.67 -13.05
CA TYR A 9 -1.54 -4.87 -12.13
C TYR A 9 -2.67 -4.15 -12.89
N PRO A 10 -3.82 -3.89 -12.24
CA PRO A 10 -4.92 -3.17 -12.88
C PRO A 10 -4.46 -1.81 -13.44
N GLU A 11 -4.89 -1.49 -14.67
CA GLU A 11 -4.47 -0.26 -15.37
C GLU A 11 -4.87 1.02 -14.63
N ASN A 12 -5.92 0.97 -13.81
CA ASN A 12 -6.40 2.09 -13.01
C ASN A 12 -5.63 2.28 -11.69
N TRP A 13 -4.62 1.44 -11.39
CA TRP A 13 -3.79 1.59 -10.20
C TRP A 13 -2.53 2.39 -10.49
N ILE A 14 -2.10 3.20 -9.52
CA ILE A 14 -0.75 3.76 -9.52
C ILE A 14 0.20 2.67 -9.06
N ASN A 15 0.95 2.08 -9.99
CA ASN A 15 1.96 1.06 -9.73
C ASN A 15 3.37 1.64 -9.93
N CYS A 16 4.18 1.70 -8.87
CA CYS A 16 5.54 2.24 -8.93
C CYS A 16 6.50 1.47 -8.02
N HIS A 17 7.80 1.69 -8.20
CA HIS A 17 8.84 1.22 -7.27
C HIS A 17 9.57 2.39 -6.63
N ASN A 18 10.10 2.20 -5.42
CA ASN A 18 10.92 3.19 -4.73
C ASN A 18 12.40 3.02 -5.15
N GLU A 19 12.83 3.78 -6.17
CA GLU A 19 14.16 3.66 -6.78
C GLU A 19 15.31 4.00 -5.83
N ASP A 20 15.17 5.07 -5.04
CA ASP A 20 16.19 5.53 -4.09
C ASP A 20 16.25 4.70 -2.79
N LEU A 21 15.39 3.67 -2.69
CA LEU A 21 15.28 2.76 -1.56
C LEU A 21 15.02 3.44 -0.20
N LYS A 22 14.63 4.72 -0.16
CA LYS A 22 14.42 5.48 1.08
C LYS A 22 13.39 4.86 2.01
N ILE A 23 12.32 4.24 1.48
CA ILE A 23 11.31 3.57 2.31
C ILE A 23 11.96 2.54 3.24
N ARG A 24 12.90 1.75 2.70
CA ARG A 24 13.65 0.75 3.45
C ARG A 24 14.85 1.33 4.18
N GLY A 25 15.60 2.22 3.53
CA GLY A 25 16.83 2.80 4.09
C GLY A 25 16.59 3.68 5.32
N GLU A 26 15.44 4.36 5.37
CA GLU A 26 15.06 5.28 6.43
C GLU A 26 13.93 4.74 7.32
N ASN A 27 13.47 3.51 7.10
CA ASN A 27 12.34 2.89 7.82
C ASN A 27 11.08 3.77 7.86
N LEU A 28 10.75 4.43 6.75
CA LEU A 28 9.60 5.35 6.66
C LEU A 28 8.25 4.64 6.86
N TYR A 29 8.21 3.34 6.63
CA TYR A 29 7.05 2.47 6.84
C TYR A 29 7.47 1.21 7.58
N ASP A 30 6.63 0.75 8.50
CA ASP A 30 6.84 -0.53 9.20
C ASP A 30 6.28 -1.68 8.34
N VAL A 31 7.09 -2.11 7.37
CA VAL A 31 6.79 -3.21 6.43
C VAL A 31 7.41 -4.50 6.95
N ARG A 32 6.68 -5.21 7.82
CA ARG A 32 7.14 -6.46 8.47
C ARG A 32 6.84 -7.71 7.64
N ALA A 33 5.87 -7.63 6.74
CA ALA A 33 5.46 -8.72 5.85
C ALA A 33 5.10 -8.15 4.47
N ILE A 34 5.24 -8.96 3.42
CA ILE A 34 4.79 -8.62 2.07
C ILE A 34 3.74 -9.66 1.65
N PRO A 35 2.53 -9.24 1.25
CA PRO A 35 2.07 -7.85 1.14
C PRO A 35 1.77 -7.19 2.49
N SER A 36 1.89 -5.86 2.53
CA SER A 36 1.40 -4.98 3.61
C SER A 36 0.43 -3.95 3.00
N LEU A 37 -0.62 -3.60 3.73
CA LEU A 37 -1.69 -2.74 3.20
C LEU A 37 -2.09 -1.66 4.22
N TYR A 38 -2.17 -0.43 3.74
CA TYR A 38 -2.52 0.76 4.51
C TYR A 38 -3.73 1.43 3.87
N LEU A 39 -4.77 1.71 4.66
CA LEU A 39 -5.88 2.55 4.26
C LEU A 39 -5.66 3.96 4.83
N LEU A 40 -5.71 4.97 3.96
CA LEU A 40 -5.47 6.36 4.32
C LEU A 40 -6.71 7.22 4.09
N ASP A 41 -6.88 8.26 4.90
CA ASP A 41 -7.87 9.32 4.64
C ASP A 41 -7.36 10.35 3.62
N ARG A 42 -8.20 11.36 3.34
CA ARG A 42 -7.87 12.45 2.41
C ARG A 42 -6.66 13.26 2.86
N GLU A 43 -6.46 13.40 4.17
CA GLU A 43 -5.33 14.08 4.79
C GLU A 43 -4.09 13.18 4.95
N LYS A 44 -4.09 11.98 4.34
CA LYS A 44 -3.00 10.99 4.36
C LYS A 44 -2.72 10.40 5.74
N ARG A 45 -3.67 10.49 6.67
CA ARG A 45 -3.59 9.82 7.97
C ARG A 45 -3.95 8.35 7.82
N VAL A 46 -3.28 7.51 8.60
CA VAL A 46 -3.53 6.07 8.59
C VAL A 46 -4.83 5.77 9.32
N ILE A 47 -5.81 5.22 8.61
CA ILE A 47 -7.07 4.71 9.17
C ILE A 47 -6.88 3.26 9.61
N LEU A 48 -6.29 2.43 8.73
CA LEU A 48 -5.96 1.03 9.00
C LEU A 48 -4.56 0.70 8.52
N LYS A 49 -3.90 -0.18 9.27
CA LYS A 49 -2.62 -0.79 8.91
C LYS A 49 -2.74 -2.31 9.07
N ASP A 50 -2.46 -3.04 8.02
CA ASP A 50 -2.43 -4.51 7.97
C ASP A 50 -3.69 -5.19 8.52
N ALA A 51 -4.84 -4.52 8.41
CA ALA A 51 -6.12 -5.10 8.76
C ALA A 51 -6.54 -6.16 7.72
N PRO A 52 -7.26 -7.22 8.11
CA PRO A 52 -7.85 -8.16 7.16
C PRO A 52 -8.68 -7.44 6.10
N VAL A 53 -8.67 -7.95 4.85
CA VAL A 53 -9.35 -7.29 3.71
C VAL A 53 -10.83 -7.03 4.00
N ASN A 54 -11.54 -7.94 4.68
CA ASN A 54 -12.93 -7.73 5.05
C ASN A 54 -13.15 -6.51 5.95
N ILE A 55 -12.23 -6.25 6.89
CA ILE A 55 -12.28 -5.06 7.75
C ILE A 55 -12.02 -3.80 6.93
N GLN A 56 -11.09 -3.86 5.96
CA GLN A 56 -10.82 -2.73 5.08
C GLN A 56 -12.03 -2.37 4.21
N MET A 57 -12.68 -3.38 3.62
CA MET A 57 -13.89 -3.20 2.82
C MET A 57 -15.05 -2.64 3.67
N GLU A 58 -15.20 -3.12 4.91
CA GLU A 58 -16.19 -2.58 5.84
C GLU A 58 -15.94 -1.10 6.16
N GLN A 59 -14.68 -0.69 6.37
CA GLN A 59 -14.36 0.73 6.58
C GLN A 59 -14.63 1.57 5.33
N LEU A 60 -14.29 1.06 4.13
CA LEU A 60 -14.57 1.77 2.88
C LEU A 60 -16.05 2.03 2.66
N HIS A 61 -16.94 1.12 3.08
CA HIS A 61 -18.39 1.31 2.97
C HIS A 61 -18.98 2.29 4.01
N ARG A 62 -18.22 2.68 5.02
CA ARG A 62 -18.66 3.59 6.09
C ARG A 62 -18.29 5.06 5.84
N LEU A 63 -17.32 5.29 4.95
CA LEU A 63 -16.83 6.62 4.55
C LEU A 63 -17.65 7.14 3.36
#